data_AF-A0AA39MJU5-F1
#
_entry.id   AF-A0AA39MJU5-F1
#
_cell.length_a   1.000
_cell.length_b   1.000
_cell.length_c   1.000
_cell.angle_alpha   90.00
_cell.angle_beta   90.00
_cell.angle_gamma   90.00
#
_symmetry.space_group_name_H-M   'P 1'
#
loop_
_entity.id
_entity.type
_entity.pdbx_description
1 polymer ?
#
loop_
_entity_poly.entity_id
_entity_poly.type
_entity_poly.pdbx_seq_one_letter_code
_entity_poly.pdbx_strand_id
1 'polypeptide(L)'
;MSQQSAASKPSLQGVRIKARKGAVKAHAKHEPAVFRDQLYRHLETVPEGDFDSFTTKLVQAGSTLEFLKYADALFEIILVGGLIQPGGSYVDDGAPVSPFTIFNAKEPAEVEDIRKYIEVLNKLIRRYKYLQKPLEESALPTILQYIHRWSAAQKDKLSIAIGLLFSQGLASASCLQSLTKDHLLKNDVSIDVITLIFRSFLVDQSMEHLSATLKRGGIKDLLAFFPANKREGKNLEEHFKKSGLPQVAEWYAKKQYAVVKEGIVKDLQELSEREETPEQIIAAIKSRQEATPIPDTELIQCIWQGLMASVDWSARPDQIEGLALREVGKFAPILEPFCDGPKTEVALINVVQVYCYEDTRIIKAFPQILKVLYNKDCISDQAIIYWHQKGSKPQGRQHFLKSTEALVKFLQEQEDESEEDE
;
A
#
# COMPACT_ATOMS: atom_id res chain seq x y z
N MET A 1 76.39 -25.28 -37.90
CA MET A 1 75.51 -25.08 -36.74
C MET A 1 75.85 -23.72 -36.13
N SER A 2 75.05 -22.69 -36.41
CA SER A 2 75.21 -21.35 -35.83
C SER A 2 74.19 -21.16 -34.72
N GLN A 3 74.68 -20.98 -33.48
CA GLN A 3 73.88 -20.55 -32.34
C GLN A 3 73.60 -19.05 -32.47
N GLN A 4 72.33 -18.66 -32.56
CA GLN A 4 71.89 -17.28 -32.41
C GLN A 4 71.80 -16.92 -30.93
N SER A 5 72.42 -15.81 -30.55
CA SER A 5 72.30 -15.16 -29.25
C SER A 5 70.94 -14.49 -29.11
N ALA A 6 70.17 -14.87 -28.09
CA ALA A 6 68.92 -14.21 -27.75
C ALA A 6 69.21 -12.86 -27.07
N ALA A 7 68.76 -11.77 -27.68
CA ALA A 7 68.77 -10.44 -27.06
C ALA A 7 67.82 -10.40 -25.86
N SER A 8 68.30 -9.94 -24.70
CA SER A 8 67.51 -9.76 -23.48
C SER A 8 66.51 -8.61 -23.65
N LYS A 9 65.24 -8.87 -23.34
CA LYS A 9 64.18 -7.84 -23.33
C LYS A 9 64.47 -6.82 -22.21
N PRO A 10 64.17 -5.52 -22.42
CA PRO A 10 64.47 -4.48 -21.44
C PRO A 10 63.67 -4.68 -20.15
N SER A 11 64.38 -4.64 -19.02
CA SER A 11 63.84 -4.72 -17.66
C SER A 11 63.20 -3.38 -17.27
N LEU A 12 61.93 -3.41 -16.85
CA LEU A 12 61.23 -2.26 -16.27
C LEU A 12 61.63 -2.04 -14.80
N GLN A 13 62.93 -1.96 -14.50
CA GLN A 13 63.39 -1.48 -13.20
C GLN A 13 63.42 0.05 -13.23
N GLY A 14 62.39 0.68 -12.63
CA GLY A 14 62.40 2.12 -12.36
C GLY A 14 61.05 2.83 -12.40
N VAL A 15 59.98 2.22 -12.94
CA VAL A 15 58.67 2.89 -12.96
C VAL A 15 57.94 2.64 -11.64
N ARG A 16 57.94 3.62 -10.74
CA ARG A 16 56.96 3.68 -9.65
C ARG A 16 55.57 3.81 -10.28
N ILE A 17 54.89 2.68 -10.48
CA ILE A 17 53.47 2.66 -10.85
C ILE A 17 52.70 3.22 -9.65
N LYS A 18 52.40 4.52 -9.71
CA LYS A 18 51.56 5.18 -8.72
C LYS A 18 50.15 4.63 -8.92
N ALA A 19 49.75 3.68 -8.08
CA ALA A 19 48.41 3.13 -8.09
C ALA A 19 47.39 4.29 -8.06
N ARG A 20 46.40 4.26 -8.96
CA ARG A 20 45.32 5.26 -8.98
C ARG A 20 44.72 5.36 -7.57
N LYS A 21 44.50 6.57 -7.06
CA LYS A 21 43.90 6.81 -5.71
C LYS A 21 42.64 5.96 -5.46
N GLY A 22 41.83 5.68 -6.49
CA GLY A 22 40.66 4.81 -6.41
C GLY A 22 40.98 3.33 -6.16
N ALA A 23 42.06 2.79 -6.75
CA ALA A 23 42.50 1.41 -6.52
C ALA A 23 43.10 1.23 -5.11
N VAL A 24 43.81 2.23 -4.60
CA VAL A 24 44.33 2.23 -3.22
C VAL A 24 43.19 2.33 -2.19
N LYS A 25 42.11 3.05 -2.51
CA LYS A 25 40.90 3.16 -1.68
C LYS A 25 40.11 1.86 -1.57
N ALA A 26 39.99 1.11 -2.68
CA ALA A 26 39.30 -0.18 -2.71
C ALA A 26 40.03 -1.28 -1.92
N HIS A 27 41.36 -1.17 -1.80
CA HIS A 27 42.19 -2.08 -1.02
C HIS A 27 42.47 -1.63 0.43
N ALA A 28 41.95 -0.47 0.86
CA ALA A 28 42.06 -0.05 2.26
C ALA A 28 41.18 -0.97 3.12
N LYS A 29 41.81 -1.71 4.03
CA LYS A 29 41.17 -2.64 4.97
C LYS A 29 39.88 -2.03 5.55
N HIS A 30 38.79 -2.78 5.50
CA HIS A 30 37.52 -2.37 6.09
C HIS A 30 37.62 -2.57 7.60
N GLU A 31 37.66 -1.48 8.37
CA GLU A 31 37.91 -1.50 9.82
C GLU A 31 36.80 -0.76 10.59
N PRO A 32 35.61 -1.37 10.75
CA PRO A 32 34.46 -0.76 11.43
C PRO A 32 34.74 -0.35 12.88
N ALA A 33 35.53 -1.13 13.62
CA ALA A 33 35.90 -0.81 15.00
C ALA A 33 36.72 0.49 15.07
N VAL A 34 37.71 0.65 14.18
CA VAL A 34 38.51 1.89 14.09
C VAL A 34 37.61 3.08 13.74
N PHE A 35 36.66 2.90 12.81
CA PHE A 35 35.68 3.92 12.48
C PHE A 35 34.82 4.31 13.68
N ARG A 36 34.26 3.33 14.41
CA ARG A 36 33.47 3.54 15.64
C ARG A 36 34.26 4.34 16.66
N ASP A 37 35.48 3.92 16.97
CA ASP A 37 36.28 4.54 18.02
C ASP A 37 36.64 5.99 17.67
N GLN A 38 36.93 6.27 16.39
CA GLN A 38 37.13 7.64 15.91
C GLN A 38 35.84 8.46 15.99
N LEU A 39 34.69 7.89 15.62
CA LEU A 39 33.39 8.55 15.74
C LEU A 39 33.08 8.87 17.21
N TYR A 40 33.35 7.97 18.15
CA TYR A 40 33.10 8.18 19.58
C TYR A 40 33.91 9.34 20.14
N ARG A 41 35.18 9.51 19.73
CA ARG A 41 35.99 10.68 20.11
C ARG A 41 35.38 12.02 19.70
N HIS A 42 34.60 12.06 18.63
CA HIS A 42 33.86 13.28 18.26
C HIS A 42 32.67 13.55 19.17
N LEU A 43 32.10 12.52 19.80
CA LEU A 43 30.81 12.57 20.51
C LEU A 43 30.95 12.52 22.04
N GLU A 44 32.02 11.93 22.58
CA GLU A 44 32.21 11.68 24.02
C GLU A 44 32.24 12.95 24.88
N THR A 45 32.54 14.09 24.27
CA THR A 45 32.58 15.40 24.94
C THR A 45 31.24 16.15 24.90
N VAL A 46 30.24 15.61 24.18
CA VAL A 46 28.93 16.24 24.06
C VAL A 46 28.07 15.87 25.27
N PRO A 47 27.51 16.85 26.00
CA PRO A 47 26.59 16.57 27.10
C PRO A 47 25.35 15.79 26.65
N GLU A 48 24.85 14.92 27.51
CA GLU A 48 23.60 14.21 27.27
C GLU A 48 22.44 15.20 27.03
N GLY A 49 21.63 14.94 25.99
CA GLY A 49 20.51 15.80 25.62
C GLY A 49 20.87 17.05 24.81
N ASP A 50 22.15 17.34 24.56
CA ASP A 50 22.57 18.45 23.68
C ASP A 50 22.56 18.03 22.19
N PHE A 51 21.35 17.90 21.64
CA PHE A 51 21.11 17.43 20.27
C PHE A 51 21.72 18.33 19.18
N ASP A 52 21.84 19.64 19.42
CA ASP A 52 22.46 20.57 18.47
C ASP A 52 23.99 20.41 18.43
N SER A 53 24.62 20.18 19.58
CA SER A 53 26.04 19.81 19.63
C SER A 53 26.28 18.45 18.98
N PHE A 54 25.43 17.45 19.22
CA PHE A 54 25.52 16.16 18.54
C PHE A 54 25.43 16.30 17.02
N THR A 55 24.48 17.12 16.53
CA THR A 55 24.38 17.44 15.10
C THR A 55 25.68 18.03 14.56
N THR A 56 26.19 19.07 15.22
CA THR A 56 27.41 19.76 14.80
C THR A 56 28.61 18.81 14.75
N LYS A 57 28.77 17.97 15.78
CA LYS A 57 29.89 17.01 15.87
C LYS A 57 29.77 15.89 14.84
N LEU A 58 28.58 15.33 14.61
CA LEU A 58 28.36 14.32 13.56
C LEU A 58 28.63 14.88 12.16
N VAL A 59 28.20 16.13 11.91
CA VAL A 59 28.53 16.82 10.65
C VAL A 59 30.04 17.05 10.52
N GLN A 60 30.71 17.48 11.58
CA GLN A 60 32.17 17.64 11.56
C GLN A 60 32.87 16.30 11.30
N ALA A 61 32.47 15.23 11.99
CA ALA A 61 33.02 13.89 11.82
C ALA A 61 32.91 13.42 10.36
N GLY A 62 31.76 13.61 9.72
CA GLY A 62 31.55 13.23 8.31
C GLY A 62 32.41 13.96 7.28
N SER A 63 33.09 15.05 7.66
CA SER A 63 34.09 15.71 6.80
C SER A 63 35.46 15.04 6.85
N THR A 64 35.72 14.22 7.87
CA THR A 64 37.01 13.57 8.14
C THR A 64 36.95 12.05 8.07
N LEU A 65 35.81 11.45 8.45
CA LEU A 65 35.56 10.01 8.44
C LEU A 65 34.84 9.59 7.14
N GLU A 66 35.11 8.38 6.66
CA GLU A 66 34.51 7.86 5.42
C GLU A 66 33.09 7.30 5.66
N PHE A 67 32.13 8.18 5.91
CA PHE A 67 30.74 7.81 6.23
C PHE A 67 30.08 6.89 5.19
N LEU A 68 30.32 7.10 3.89
CA LEU A 68 29.76 6.21 2.86
C LEU A 68 30.34 4.79 2.94
N LYS A 69 31.64 4.64 3.27
CA LYS A 69 32.31 3.34 3.39
C LYS A 69 31.80 2.57 4.61
N TYR A 70 31.46 3.29 5.68
CA TYR A 70 31.04 2.74 6.97
C TYR A 70 29.58 3.09 7.29
N ALA A 71 28.72 3.21 6.28
CA ALA A 71 27.35 3.68 6.46
C ALA A 71 26.54 2.74 7.37
N ASP A 72 26.69 1.42 7.19
CA ASP A 72 26.04 0.43 8.05
C ASP A 72 26.50 0.58 9.50
N ALA A 73 27.83 0.57 9.74
CA ALA A 73 28.41 0.81 11.05
C ALA A 73 27.94 2.13 11.70
N LEU A 74 27.85 3.21 10.92
CA LEU A 74 27.34 4.50 11.38
C LEU A 74 25.89 4.39 11.87
N PHE A 75 25.02 3.73 11.09
CA PHE A 75 23.61 3.58 11.46
C PHE A 75 23.40 2.57 12.58
N GLU A 76 24.19 1.51 12.67
CA GLU A 76 24.19 0.59 13.81
C GLU A 76 24.55 1.33 15.10
N ILE A 77 25.58 2.17 15.06
CA ILE A 77 25.98 3.02 16.20
C ILE A 77 24.85 3.97 16.60
N ILE A 78 24.24 4.68 15.64
CA ILE A 78 23.20 5.69 15.93
C ILE A 78 21.87 5.05 16.34
N LEU A 79 21.45 3.96 15.69
CA LEU A 79 20.12 3.38 15.89
C LEU A 79 20.10 2.26 16.94
N VAL A 80 21.20 1.55 17.15
CA VAL A 80 21.25 0.44 18.11
C VAL A 80 22.45 0.49 19.05
N GLY A 81 23.24 1.56 19.03
CA GLY A 81 24.22 1.88 20.06
C GLY A 81 25.59 1.22 19.89
N GLY A 82 25.80 0.39 18.88
CA GLY A 82 27.08 -0.30 18.69
C GLY A 82 27.10 -1.16 17.43
N LEU A 83 28.29 -1.64 17.06
CA LEU A 83 28.48 -2.50 15.89
C LEU A 83 27.83 -3.86 16.11
N ILE A 84 27.11 -4.36 15.12
CA ILE A 84 26.51 -5.70 15.16
C ILE A 84 27.30 -6.67 14.27
N GLN A 85 27.44 -7.90 14.75
CA GLN A 85 28.02 -9.00 13.98
C GLN A 85 26.93 -9.85 13.32
N PRO A 86 27.27 -10.69 12.32
CA PRO A 86 26.32 -11.65 11.76
C PRO A 86 25.62 -12.45 12.87
N GLY A 87 24.29 -12.52 12.83
CA GLY A 87 23.48 -13.12 13.91
C GLY A 87 22.83 -12.11 14.88
N GLY A 88 23.18 -10.82 14.77
CA GLY A 88 22.49 -9.72 15.43
C GLY A 88 22.91 -9.46 16.88
N SER A 89 24.05 -10.01 17.30
CA SER A 89 24.68 -9.66 18.58
C SER A 89 25.64 -8.49 18.39
N TYR A 90 25.95 -7.77 19.45
CA TYR A 90 27.03 -6.79 19.41
C TYR A 90 28.38 -7.49 19.21
N VAL A 91 29.32 -6.79 18.59
CA VAL A 91 30.73 -7.19 18.56
C VAL A 91 31.26 -7.21 20.00
N ASP A 92 31.83 -8.33 20.42
CA ASP A 92 32.42 -8.50 21.76
C ASP A 92 33.87 -8.00 21.79
N ASP A 93 34.03 -6.68 21.80
CA ASP A 93 35.34 -6.01 21.86
C ASP A 93 35.47 -5.02 23.02
N GLY A 94 34.54 -5.08 23.98
CA GLY A 94 34.55 -4.26 25.20
C GLY A 94 34.26 -2.77 24.98
N ALA A 95 33.85 -2.36 23.77
CA ALA A 95 33.51 -0.97 23.52
C ALA A 95 32.23 -0.54 24.26
N PRO A 96 32.17 0.70 24.78
CA PRO A 96 30.97 1.21 25.41
C PRO A 96 29.85 1.43 24.39
N VAL A 97 28.62 1.56 24.88
CA VAL A 97 27.48 2.02 24.06
C VAL A 97 27.77 3.43 23.53
N SER A 98 27.30 3.71 22.32
CA SER A 98 27.46 5.02 21.71
C SER A 98 26.96 6.17 22.61
N PRO A 99 27.74 7.27 22.72
CA PRO A 99 27.26 8.50 23.37
C PRO A 99 25.99 9.06 22.71
N PHE A 100 25.76 8.75 21.43
CA PHE A 100 24.57 9.16 20.69
C PHE A 100 23.89 7.96 20.05
N THR A 101 22.85 7.45 20.72
CA THR A 101 21.95 6.45 20.13
C THR A 101 20.51 6.67 20.58
N ILE A 102 19.54 6.28 19.75
CA ILE A 102 18.11 6.31 20.11
C ILE A 102 17.81 5.49 21.37
N PHE A 103 18.65 4.51 21.72
CA PHE A 103 18.48 3.72 22.94
C PHE A 103 18.71 4.53 24.23
N ASN A 104 19.38 5.68 24.14
CA ASN A 104 19.55 6.61 25.26
C ASN A 104 18.28 7.43 25.54
N ALA A 105 17.25 7.35 24.68
CA ALA A 105 15.96 7.99 24.96
C ALA A 105 15.31 7.45 26.23
N LYS A 106 14.43 8.24 26.84
CA LYS A 106 13.74 7.88 28.08
C LYS A 106 12.83 6.66 27.90
N GLU A 107 12.50 6.05 29.03
CA GLU A 107 11.55 4.94 29.13
C GLU A 107 10.37 5.36 30.03
N PRO A 108 9.11 5.13 29.63
CA PRO A 108 8.66 4.45 28.41
C PRO A 108 8.99 5.24 27.13
N ALA A 109 9.10 4.53 26.00
CA ALA A 109 9.47 5.15 24.73
C ALA A 109 8.33 6.04 24.21
N GLU A 110 8.60 7.33 24.05
CA GLU A 110 7.65 8.31 23.53
C GLU A 110 8.11 8.93 22.21
N VAL A 111 7.15 9.27 21.34
CA VAL A 111 7.42 9.81 20.01
C VAL A 111 8.24 11.10 20.07
N GLU A 112 7.93 12.00 21.01
CA GLU A 112 8.63 13.28 21.16
C GLU A 112 10.10 13.12 21.58
N ASP A 113 10.41 12.12 22.40
CA ASP A 113 11.79 11.88 22.83
C ASP A 113 12.62 11.25 21.71
N ILE A 114 12.05 10.31 20.96
CA ILE A 114 12.74 9.71 19.80
C ILE A 114 12.87 10.71 18.65
N ARG A 115 11.90 11.62 18.47
CA ARG A 115 11.92 12.66 17.44
C ARG A 115 13.17 13.51 17.51
N LYS A 116 13.64 13.86 18.70
CA LYS A 116 14.90 14.63 18.90
C LYS A 116 16.11 13.95 18.26
N TYR A 117 16.22 12.61 18.39
CA TYR A 117 17.29 11.85 17.74
C TYR A 117 17.13 11.78 16.23
N ILE A 118 15.89 11.62 15.75
CA ILE A 118 15.59 11.60 14.32
C ILE A 118 15.84 12.96 13.66
N GLU A 119 15.66 14.07 14.37
CA GLU A 119 16.00 15.41 13.88
C GLU A 119 17.51 15.57 13.65
N VAL A 120 18.34 15.08 14.57
CA VAL A 120 19.81 15.03 14.36
C VAL A 120 20.14 14.22 13.11
N LEU A 121 19.53 13.03 12.97
CA LEU A 121 19.72 12.15 11.81
C LEU A 121 19.24 12.81 10.50
N ASN A 122 18.11 13.53 10.53
CA ASN A 122 17.59 14.29 9.40
C ASN A 122 18.57 15.40 8.98
N LYS A 123 19.07 16.20 9.93
CA LYS A 123 20.09 17.23 9.68
C LYS A 123 21.36 16.61 9.09
N LEU A 124 21.78 15.44 9.59
CA LEU A 124 22.94 14.70 9.08
C LEU A 124 22.75 14.21 7.64
N ILE A 125 21.62 13.54 7.35
CA ILE A 125 21.29 13.05 6.00
C ILE A 125 21.09 14.23 5.04
N ARG A 126 20.53 15.36 5.50
CA ARG A 126 20.46 16.60 4.71
C ARG A 126 21.83 17.07 4.24
N ARG A 127 22.84 17.00 5.12
CA ARG A 127 24.21 17.35 4.78
C ARG A 127 24.91 16.30 3.92
N TYR A 128 24.67 15.01 4.19
CA TYR A 128 25.30 13.88 3.54
C TYR A 128 24.26 13.00 2.85
N LYS A 129 23.64 13.52 1.78
CA LYS A 129 22.52 12.86 1.09
C LYS A 129 22.81 11.45 0.61
N TYR A 130 24.07 11.14 0.32
CA TYR A 130 24.49 9.79 -0.05
C TYR A 130 24.27 8.72 1.04
N LEU A 131 23.98 9.12 2.28
CA LEU A 131 23.69 8.21 3.40
C LEU A 131 22.25 7.66 3.38
N GLN A 132 21.34 8.33 2.68
CA GLN A 132 19.93 7.91 2.64
C GLN A 132 19.75 6.52 2.02
N LYS A 133 20.47 6.23 0.93
CA LYS A 133 20.37 4.95 0.23
C LYS A 133 20.90 3.78 1.08
N PRO A 134 22.11 3.83 1.70
CA PRO A 134 22.55 2.79 2.62
C PRO A 134 21.62 2.59 3.83
N LEU A 135 21.01 3.67 4.36
CA LEU A 135 20.05 3.56 5.46
C LEU A 135 18.89 2.63 5.09
N GLU A 136 18.28 2.85 3.93
CA GLU A 136 17.07 2.13 3.51
C GLU A 136 17.35 0.77 2.87
N GLU A 137 18.46 0.61 2.15
CA GLU A 137 18.77 -0.63 1.41
C GLU A 137 19.62 -1.62 2.22
N SER A 138 20.34 -1.19 3.26
CA SER A 138 21.28 -2.06 4.00
C SER A 138 21.06 -2.03 5.51
N ALA A 139 21.19 -0.86 6.15
CA ALA A 139 21.19 -0.76 7.61
C ALA A 139 19.84 -1.13 8.23
N LEU A 140 18.74 -0.48 7.82
CA LEU A 140 17.41 -0.79 8.36
C LEU A 140 16.97 -2.23 8.09
N PRO A 141 17.13 -2.80 6.88
CA PRO A 141 16.83 -4.21 6.65
C PRO A 141 17.59 -5.15 7.58
N THR A 142 18.88 -4.89 7.82
CA THR A 142 19.73 -5.70 8.70
C THR A 142 19.30 -5.58 10.16
N ILE A 143 19.07 -4.35 10.64
CA ILE A 143 18.59 -4.09 12.00
C ILE A 143 17.22 -4.78 12.22
N LEU A 144 16.26 -4.60 11.32
CA LEU A 144 14.93 -5.20 11.42
C LEU A 144 14.97 -6.74 11.44
N GLN A 145 15.88 -7.36 10.69
CA GLN A 145 16.05 -8.82 10.69
C GLN A 145 16.37 -9.38 12.10
N TYR A 146 17.05 -8.58 12.93
CA TYR A 146 17.48 -8.97 14.27
C TYR A 146 16.66 -8.33 15.38
N ILE A 147 15.55 -7.66 15.06
CA ILE A 147 14.78 -6.86 16.03
C ILE A 147 14.41 -7.61 17.33
N HIS A 148 14.18 -8.92 17.22
CA HIS A 148 13.86 -9.80 18.35
C HIS A 148 14.98 -9.97 19.39
N ARG A 149 16.21 -9.54 19.09
CA ARG A 149 17.38 -9.66 20.00
C ARG A 149 17.40 -8.58 21.07
N TRP A 150 16.78 -7.43 20.81
CA TRP A 150 16.78 -6.30 21.73
C TRP A 150 15.62 -6.38 22.75
N SER A 151 15.77 -5.65 23.85
CA SER A 151 14.75 -5.59 24.91
C SER A 151 13.44 -4.99 24.39
N ALA A 152 12.34 -5.18 25.14
CA ALA A 152 11.06 -4.59 24.78
C ALA A 152 11.15 -3.06 24.59
N ALA A 153 11.75 -2.34 25.54
CA ALA A 153 11.94 -0.90 25.45
C ALA A 153 12.80 -0.49 24.24
N GLN A 154 13.86 -1.22 23.93
CA GLN A 154 14.70 -0.96 22.76
C GLN A 154 13.95 -1.19 21.44
N LYS A 155 13.16 -2.27 21.34
CA LYS A 155 12.29 -2.52 20.19
C LYS A 155 11.28 -1.40 19.99
N ASP A 156 10.72 -0.87 21.08
CA ASP A 156 9.77 0.23 21.02
C ASP A 156 10.43 1.50 20.47
N LYS A 157 11.58 1.89 21.03
CA LYS A 157 12.37 3.04 20.57
C LYS A 157 12.73 2.92 19.08
N LEU A 158 13.16 1.74 18.64
CA LEU A 158 13.51 1.46 17.24
C LEU A 158 12.28 1.53 16.31
N SER A 159 11.15 0.97 16.73
CA SER A 159 9.91 0.99 15.93
C SER A 159 9.39 2.42 15.75
N ILE A 160 9.41 3.23 16.82
CA ILE A 160 9.06 4.66 16.77
C ILE A 160 10.02 5.42 15.85
N ALA A 161 11.32 5.18 15.97
CA ALA A 161 12.35 5.79 15.12
C ALA A 161 12.09 5.52 13.64
N ILE A 162 11.76 4.27 13.28
CA ILE A 162 11.48 3.89 11.89
C ILE A 162 10.19 4.54 11.37
N GLY A 163 9.13 4.62 12.18
CA GLY A 163 7.90 5.32 11.77
C GLY A 163 8.13 6.81 11.51
N LEU A 164 8.96 7.47 12.33
CA LEU A 164 9.38 8.87 12.12
C LEU A 164 10.29 9.03 10.89
N LEU A 165 11.19 8.09 10.62
CA LEU A 165 12.01 8.10 9.40
C LEU A 165 11.13 8.01 8.15
N PHE A 166 10.09 7.19 8.17
CA PHE A 166 9.15 7.06 7.06
C PHE A 166 8.28 8.32 6.90
N SER A 167 7.75 8.87 8.01
CA SER A 167 6.87 10.05 7.96
C SER A 167 7.57 11.28 7.40
N GLN A 168 8.89 11.39 7.62
CA GLN A 168 9.74 12.46 7.11
C GLN A 168 10.36 12.17 5.73
N GLY A 169 10.07 11.01 5.13
CA GLY A 169 10.64 10.61 3.83
C GLY A 169 12.15 10.37 3.86
N LEU A 170 12.70 9.99 5.02
CA LEU A 170 14.13 9.70 5.22
C LEU A 170 14.50 8.25 4.91
N ALA A 171 13.52 7.34 4.90
CA ALA A 171 13.72 5.94 4.50
C ALA A 171 12.50 5.39 3.77
N SER A 172 12.72 4.42 2.88
CA SER A 172 11.68 3.62 2.23
C SER A 172 11.12 2.53 3.15
N ALA A 173 9.81 2.26 3.02
CA ALA A 173 9.14 1.13 3.69
C ALA A 173 9.57 -0.26 3.16
N SER A 174 10.42 -0.34 2.14
CA SER A 174 10.93 -1.62 1.61
C SER A 174 11.72 -2.41 2.64
N CYS A 175 12.36 -1.76 3.62
CA CYS A 175 13.08 -2.45 4.69
C CYS A 175 12.16 -3.29 5.59
N LEU A 176 10.85 -3.01 5.61
CA LEU A 176 9.87 -3.81 6.35
C LEU A 176 9.80 -5.25 5.85
N GLN A 177 10.20 -5.54 4.61
CA GLN A 177 10.26 -6.93 4.11
C GLN A 177 11.13 -7.84 4.99
N SER A 178 12.12 -7.30 5.71
CA SER A 178 12.90 -8.09 6.67
C SER A 178 12.05 -8.68 7.80
N LEU A 179 10.92 -8.07 8.14
CA LEU A 179 10.01 -8.52 9.19
C LEU A 179 9.11 -9.69 8.76
N THR A 180 9.07 -10.05 7.47
CA THR A 180 8.27 -11.20 7.00
C THR A 180 9.01 -12.54 7.11
N LYS A 181 10.25 -12.54 7.62
CA LYS A 181 11.05 -13.75 7.85
C LYS A 181 10.42 -14.61 8.95
N ASP A 182 10.38 -15.92 8.74
CA ASP A 182 9.66 -16.88 9.59
C ASP A 182 9.96 -16.78 11.09
N HIS A 183 11.21 -16.50 11.48
CA HIS A 183 11.58 -16.39 12.89
C HIS A 183 10.99 -15.15 13.58
N LEU A 184 10.61 -14.12 12.82
CA LEU A 184 9.97 -12.90 13.33
C LEU A 184 8.44 -12.97 13.31
N LEU A 185 7.87 -13.91 12.55
CA LEU A 185 6.42 -14.14 12.56
C LEU A 185 5.96 -14.89 13.80
N LYS A 186 6.88 -15.53 14.53
CA LYS A 186 6.59 -16.20 15.80
C LYS A 186 6.38 -15.17 16.91
N ASN A 187 5.50 -15.51 17.86
CA ASN A 187 5.20 -14.68 19.03
C ASN A 187 4.82 -13.23 18.68
N ASP A 188 4.18 -13.03 17.53
CA ASP A 188 3.66 -11.74 17.07
C ASP A 188 4.71 -10.60 16.94
N VAL A 189 6.02 -10.91 16.97
CA VAL A 189 7.10 -9.89 16.96
C VAL A 189 6.98 -8.95 15.75
N SER A 190 6.77 -9.51 14.56
CA SER A 190 6.65 -8.77 13.32
C SER A 190 5.46 -7.80 13.33
N ILE A 191 4.27 -8.28 13.71
CA ILE A 191 3.07 -7.45 13.72
C ILE A 191 3.10 -6.40 14.83
N ASP A 192 3.68 -6.69 15.99
CA ASP A 192 3.84 -5.71 17.08
C ASP A 192 4.75 -4.55 16.66
N VAL A 193 5.87 -4.87 16.02
CA VAL A 193 6.80 -3.85 15.46
C VAL A 193 6.09 -3.00 14.41
N ILE A 194 5.39 -3.63 13.45
CA ILE A 194 4.64 -2.92 12.41
C ILE A 194 3.59 -1.99 13.02
N THR A 195 2.91 -2.44 14.07
CA THR A 195 1.87 -1.67 14.75
C THR A 195 2.44 -0.38 15.35
N LEU A 196 3.61 -0.45 15.98
CA LEU A 196 4.23 0.72 16.58
C LEU A 196 4.86 1.66 15.53
N ILE A 197 5.40 1.11 14.44
CA ILE A 197 5.82 1.90 13.26
C ILE A 197 4.63 2.67 12.68
N PHE A 198 3.49 2.02 12.49
CA PHE A 198 2.29 2.68 11.95
C PHE A 198 1.75 3.72 12.91
N ARG A 199 1.71 3.42 14.22
CA ARG A 199 1.27 4.38 15.24
C ARG A 199 2.11 5.65 15.20
N SER A 200 3.44 5.52 15.22
CA SER A 200 4.35 6.67 15.19
C SER A 200 4.29 7.43 13.86
N PHE A 201 4.14 6.74 12.73
CA PHE A 201 3.92 7.39 11.43
C PHE A 201 2.63 8.24 11.42
N LEU A 202 1.54 7.69 11.96
CA LEU A 202 0.22 8.31 11.95
C LEU A 202 0.05 9.44 12.96
N VAL A 203 1.07 9.73 13.78
CA VAL A 203 1.09 10.96 14.60
C VAL A 203 1.18 12.20 13.71
N ASP A 204 2.01 12.15 12.67
CA ASP A 204 2.33 13.31 11.84
C ASP A 204 1.70 13.26 10.44
N GLN A 205 1.17 12.10 10.03
CA GLN A 205 0.74 11.84 8.65
C GLN A 205 -0.59 11.09 8.58
N SER A 206 -1.29 11.22 7.45
CA SER A 206 -2.58 10.55 7.23
C SER A 206 -2.44 9.10 6.81
N MET A 207 -3.55 8.36 6.87
CA MET A 207 -3.62 6.97 6.39
C MET A 207 -3.38 6.86 4.88
N GLU A 208 -3.80 7.87 4.09
CA GLU A 208 -3.52 7.93 2.65
C GLU A 208 -2.02 8.00 2.39
N HIS A 209 -1.29 8.81 3.17
CA HIS A 209 0.15 8.90 3.04
C HIS A 209 0.84 7.59 3.49
N LEU A 210 0.38 6.96 4.57
CA LEU A 210 0.89 5.66 4.99
C LEU A 210 0.69 4.61 3.88
N SER A 211 -0.52 4.54 3.32
CA SER A 211 -0.86 3.66 2.19
C SER A 211 0.07 3.88 0.99
N ALA A 212 0.30 5.14 0.61
CA ALA A 212 1.20 5.48 -0.49
C ALA A 212 2.66 5.08 -0.20
N THR A 213 3.13 5.29 1.03
CA THR A 213 4.47 4.90 1.48
C THR A 213 4.65 3.38 1.46
N LEU A 214 3.68 2.61 1.96
CA LEU A 214 3.69 1.15 1.88
C LEU A 214 3.70 0.64 0.44
N LYS A 215 2.86 1.22 -0.43
CA LYS A 215 2.82 0.88 -1.86
C LYS A 215 4.17 1.12 -2.53
N ARG A 216 4.81 2.27 -2.27
CA ARG A 216 6.14 2.60 -2.83
C ARG A 216 7.24 1.67 -2.31
N GLY A 217 7.15 1.25 -1.04
CA GLY A 217 8.04 0.26 -0.45
C GLY A 217 7.77 -1.19 -0.87
N GLY A 218 6.77 -1.44 -1.73
CA GLY A 218 6.42 -2.79 -2.18
C GLY A 218 5.72 -3.64 -1.12
N ILE A 219 5.21 -3.04 -0.04
CA ILE A 219 4.45 -3.73 1.01
C ILE A 219 2.99 -3.83 0.58
N LYS A 220 2.66 -4.93 -0.10
CA LYS A 220 1.33 -5.14 -0.71
C LYS A 220 0.36 -5.88 0.20
N ASP A 221 0.88 -6.87 0.94
CA ASP A 221 0.12 -7.75 1.81
C ASP A 221 0.52 -7.53 3.28
N LEU A 222 -0.41 -7.01 4.08
CA LEU A 222 -0.21 -6.82 5.50
C LEU A 222 -0.35 -8.13 6.30
N LEU A 223 -1.02 -9.14 5.76
CA LEU A 223 -1.13 -10.45 6.42
C LEU A 223 0.22 -11.17 6.47
N ALA A 224 1.16 -10.81 5.58
CA ALA A 224 2.52 -11.34 5.57
C ALA A 224 3.28 -11.14 6.89
N PHE A 225 2.92 -10.14 7.70
CA PHE A 225 3.52 -9.85 9.02
C PHE A 225 2.90 -10.66 10.17
N PHE A 226 1.80 -11.37 9.92
CA PHE A 226 1.16 -12.22 10.92
C PHE A 226 1.74 -13.65 10.88
N PRO A 227 1.71 -14.37 12.02
CA PRO A 227 1.91 -15.83 12.03
C PRO A 227 1.01 -16.53 11.00
N ALA A 228 1.50 -17.60 10.38
CA ALA A 228 0.79 -18.30 9.29
C ALA A 228 -0.65 -18.69 9.64
N ASN A 229 -0.90 -19.10 10.89
CA ASN A 229 -2.22 -19.50 11.39
C ASN A 229 -3.15 -18.31 11.76
N LYS A 230 -2.70 -17.07 11.58
CA LYS A 230 -3.50 -15.85 11.84
C LYS A 230 -3.68 -14.98 10.60
N ARG A 231 -3.30 -15.45 9.41
CA ARG A 231 -3.34 -14.68 8.15
C ARG A 231 -4.74 -14.60 7.55
N GLU A 232 -5.63 -13.94 8.28
CA GLU A 232 -7.01 -13.69 7.86
C GLU A 232 -7.35 -12.21 8.09
N GLY A 233 -8.17 -11.64 7.21
CA GLY A 233 -8.55 -10.23 7.29
C GLY A 233 -9.18 -9.85 8.64
N LYS A 234 -10.01 -10.75 9.20
CA LYS A 234 -10.62 -10.56 10.52
C LYS A 234 -9.60 -10.39 11.64
N ASN A 235 -8.53 -11.21 11.64
CA ASN A 235 -7.47 -11.11 12.63
C ASN A 235 -6.71 -9.78 12.53
N LEU A 236 -6.45 -9.32 11.30
CA LEU A 236 -5.82 -8.02 11.06
C LEU A 236 -6.69 -6.89 11.59
N GLU A 237 -7.97 -6.89 11.23
CA GLU A 237 -8.91 -5.86 11.69
C GLU A 237 -9.02 -5.81 13.22
N GLU A 238 -9.20 -6.97 13.86
CA GLU A 238 -9.26 -7.06 15.32
C GLU A 238 -7.98 -6.57 15.98
N HIS A 239 -6.81 -6.95 15.45
CA HIS A 239 -5.51 -6.54 15.97
C HIS A 239 -5.35 -5.02 15.97
N PHE A 240 -5.59 -4.37 14.83
CA PHE A 240 -5.40 -2.93 14.72
C PHE A 240 -6.47 -2.14 15.48
N LYS A 241 -7.71 -2.63 15.57
CA LYS A 241 -8.75 -2.05 16.45
C LYS A 241 -8.33 -2.12 17.92
N LYS A 242 -7.92 -3.30 18.40
CA LYS A 242 -7.42 -3.51 19.79
C LYS A 242 -6.17 -2.67 20.09
N SER A 243 -5.32 -2.46 19.08
CA SER A 243 -4.13 -1.63 19.19
C SER A 243 -4.42 -0.12 19.06
N GLY A 244 -5.68 0.32 19.01
CA GLY A 244 -6.00 1.76 18.91
C GLY A 244 -5.61 2.39 17.57
N LEU A 245 -5.62 1.61 16.49
CA LEU A 245 -5.44 2.05 15.10
C LEU A 245 -6.63 1.62 14.21
N PRO A 246 -7.88 1.98 14.56
CA PRO A 246 -9.07 1.58 13.79
C PRO A 246 -9.00 2.02 12.33
N GLN A 247 -8.40 3.18 12.05
CA GLN A 247 -8.16 3.69 10.69
C GLN A 247 -7.37 2.72 9.79
N VAL A 248 -6.43 1.93 10.33
CA VAL A 248 -5.70 0.92 9.56
C VAL A 248 -6.58 -0.28 9.25
N ALA A 249 -7.39 -0.71 10.22
CA ALA A 249 -8.35 -1.80 10.05
C ALA A 249 -9.42 -1.45 8.99
N GLU A 250 -10.01 -0.26 9.09
CA GLU A 250 -11.02 0.24 8.16
C GLU A 250 -10.45 0.42 6.74
N TRP A 251 -9.24 0.98 6.62
CA TRP A 251 -8.55 1.09 5.34
C TRP A 251 -8.32 -0.28 4.71
N TYR A 252 -7.87 -1.26 5.49
CA TYR A 252 -7.63 -2.62 4.99
C TYR A 252 -8.94 -3.29 4.57
N ALA A 253 -10.00 -3.21 5.39
CA ALA A 253 -11.32 -3.75 5.07
C ALA A 253 -11.88 -3.16 3.77
N LYS A 254 -11.82 -1.83 3.62
CA LYS A 254 -12.22 -1.14 2.37
C LYS A 254 -11.42 -1.62 1.17
N LYS A 255 -10.10 -1.81 1.33
CA LYS A 255 -9.23 -2.32 0.26
C LYS A 255 -9.59 -3.76 -0.12
N GLN A 256 -9.80 -4.66 0.85
CA GLN A 256 -10.20 -6.04 0.56
C GLN A 256 -11.56 -6.09 -0.12
N TYR A 257 -12.50 -5.28 0.35
CA TYR A 257 -13.83 -5.18 -0.26
C TYR A 257 -13.76 -4.73 -1.72
N ALA A 258 -12.90 -3.75 -2.05
CA ALA A 258 -12.67 -3.33 -3.43
C ALA A 258 -12.07 -4.46 -4.29
N VAL A 259 -11.11 -5.22 -3.77
CA VAL A 259 -10.51 -6.36 -4.48
C VAL A 259 -11.53 -7.46 -4.77
N VAL A 260 -12.42 -7.75 -3.83
CA VAL A 260 -13.51 -8.72 -4.04
C VAL A 260 -14.42 -8.26 -5.18
N LYS A 261 -14.84 -6.99 -5.18
CA LYS A 261 -15.67 -6.43 -6.25
C LYS A 261 -14.99 -6.49 -7.61
N GLU A 262 -13.73 -6.04 -7.70
CA GLU A 262 -12.94 -6.10 -8.94
C GLU A 262 -12.80 -7.54 -9.45
N GLY A 263 -12.62 -8.51 -8.54
CA GLY A 263 -12.59 -9.92 -8.89
C GLY A 263 -13.91 -10.42 -9.51
N ILE A 264 -15.05 -10.09 -8.90
CA ILE A 264 -16.38 -10.45 -9.43
C ILE A 264 -16.59 -9.82 -10.82
N VAL A 265 -16.30 -8.52 -10.96
CA VAL A 265 -16.44 -7.80 -12.24
C VAL A 265 -15.60 -8.46 -13.33
N LYS A 266 -14.33 -8.79 -13.03
CA LYS A 266 -13.42 -9.43 -13.99
C LYS A 266 -13.89 -10.83 -14.38
N ASP A 267 -14.31 -11.65 -13.43
CA ASP A 267 -14.82 -12.99 -13.72
C ASP A 267 -16.06 -12.93 -14.62
N LEU A 268 -16.98 -12.00 -14.36
CA LEU A 268 -18.19 -11.83 -15.17
C LEU A 268 -17.90 -11.30 -16.56
N GLN A 269 -16.94 -10.40 -16.69
CA GLN A 269 -16.44 -9.96 -17.99
C GLN A 269 -15.92 -11.17 -18.79
N GLU A 270 -15.05 -12.00 -18.19
CA GLU A 270 -14.47 -13.18 -18.86
C GLU A 270 -15.53 -14.21 -19.27
N LEU A 271 -16.53 -14.47 -18.42
CA LEU A 271 -17.63 -15.38 -18.76
C LEU A 271 -18.48 -14.83 -19.91
N SER A 272 -18.70 -13.51 -19.93
CA SER A 272 -19.49 -12.85 -20.99
C SER A 272 -18.75 -12.82 -22.33
N GLU A 273 -17.44 -12.58 -22.31
CA GLU A 273 -16.57 -12.62 -23.50
C GLU A 273 -16.47 -14.04 -24.11
N ARG A 274 -16.64 -15.07 -23.30
CA ARG A 274 -16.72 -16.48 -23.76
C ARG A 274 -18.09 -16.87 -24.29
N GLU A 275 -19.06 -15.96 -24.24
CA GLU A 275 -20.45 -16.19 -24.64
C GLU A 275 -21.10 -17.38 -23.90
N GLU A 276 -20.74 -17.59 -22.62
CA GLU A 276 -21.40 -18.57 -21.74
C GLU A 276 -22.90 -18.26 -21.64
N THR A 277 -23.74 -19.28 -21.44
CA THR A 277 -25.20 -19.08 -21.37
C THR A 277 -25.59 -18.31 -20.10
N PRO A 278 -26.74 -17.61 -20.11
CA PRO A 278 -27.23 -16.91 -18.92
C PRO A 278 -27.28 -17.80 -17.67
N GLU A 279 -27.70 -19.06 -17.82
CA GLU A 279 -27.82 -20.02 -16.71
C GLU A 279 -26.46 -20.34 -16.09
N GLN A 280 -25.40 -20.47 -16.91
CA GLN A 280 -24.04 -20.71 -16.43
C GLN A 280 -23.49 -19.50 -15.70
N ILE A 281 -23.73 -18.29 -16.23
CA ILE A 281 -23.30 -17.04 -15.59
C ILE A 281 -24.02 -16.85 -14.25
N ILE A 282 -25.34 -17.07 -14.19
CA ILE A 282 -26.13 -17.01 -12.94
C ILE A 282 -25.59 -18.01 -11.90
N ALA A 283 -25.32 -19.25 -12.32
CA ALA A 283 -24.76 -20.27 -11.43
C ALA A 283 -23.39 -19.85 -10.88
N ALA A 284 -22.53 -19.26 -11.71
CA ALA A 284 -21.23 -18.74 -11.29
C ALA A 284 -21.36 -17.57 -10.30
N ILE A 285 -22.28 -16.64 -10.54
CA ILE A 285 -22.57 -15.53 -9.61
C ILE A 285 -23.03 -16.07 -8.25
N LYS A 286 -23.99 -17.00 -8.22
CA LYS A 286 -24.51 -17.60 -6.98
C LYS A 286 -23.42 -18.33 -6.21
N SER A 287 -22.59 -19.11 -6.90
CA SER A 287 -21.44 -19.79 -6.28
C SER A 287 -20.42 -18.80 -5.69
N ARG A 288 -20.16 -17.69 -6.39
CA ARG A 288 -19.31 -16.60 -5.87
C ARG A 288 -19.92 -15.93 -4.63
N GLN A 289 -21.23 -15.68 -4.62
CA GLN A 289 -21.95 -15.06 -3.50
C GLN A 289 -21.89 -15.95 -2.25
N GLU A 290 -22.00 -17.27 -2.40
CA GLU A 290 -21.84 -18.23 -1.30
C GLU A 290 -20.41 -18.24 -0.75
N ALA A 291 -19.40 -18.22 -1.64
CA ALA A 291 -18.00 -18.27 -1.26
C ALA A 291 -17.49 -16.95 -0.64
N THR A 292 -18.01 -15.81 -1.08
CA THR A 292 -17.62 -14.48 -0.60
C THR A 292 -18.83 -13.55 -0.58
N PRO A 293 -19.62 -13.58 0.51
CA PRO A 293 -20.83 -12.78 0.60
C PRO A 293 -20.55 -11.29 0.52
N ILE A 294 -21.28 -10.61 -0.37
CA ILE A 294 -21.38 -9.14 -0.44
C ILE A 294 -22.85 -8.73 -0.41
N PRO A 295 -23.18 -7.49 0.00
CA PRO A 295 -24.57 -7.03 -0.01
C PRO A 295 -25.19 -7.12 -1.41
N ASP A 296 -26.47 -7.49 -1.51
CA ASP A 296 -27.13 -7.71 -2.81
C ASP A 296 -27.14 -6.45 -3.68
N THR A 297 -27.31 -5.27 -3.07
CA THR A 297 -27.21 -3.97 -3.76
C THR A 297 -25.83 -3.69 -4.35
N GLU A 298 -24.79 -4.36 -3.87
CA GLU A 298 -23.41 -4.23 -4.33
C GLU A 298 -23.08 -5.33 -5.34
N LEU A 299 -23.65 -6.52 -5.15
CA LEU A 299 -23.61 -7.59 -6.14
C LEU A 299 -24.23 -7.14 -7.46
N ILE A 300 -25.42 -6.55 -7.44
CA ILE A 300 -26.08 -6.07 -8.67
C ILE A 300 -25.25 -5.00 -9.40
N GLN A 301 -24.51 -4.17 -8.68
CA GLN A 301 -23.57 -3.22 -9.27
C GLN A 301 -22.39 -3.94 -9.96
N CYS A 302 -21.81 -4.94 -9.30
CA CYS A 302 -20.75 -5.76 -9.90
C CYS A 302 -21.21 -6.53 -11.14
N ILE A 303 -22.45 -7.06 -11.12
CA ILE A 303 -23.03 -7.76 -12.26
C ILE A 303 -23.15 -6.80 -13.45
N TRP A 304 -23.78 -5.64 -13.26
CA TRP A 304 -23.89 -4.63 -14.30
C TRP A 304 -22.52 -4.23 -14.87
N GLN A 305 -21.54 -3.95 -14.00
CA GLN A 305 -20.20 -3.56 -14.40
C GLN A 305 -19.48 -4.65 -15.20
N GLY A 306 -19.55 -5.90 -14.76
CA GLY A 306 -18.92 -7.04 -15.44
C GLY A 306 -19.53 -7.30 -16.82
N LEU A 307 -20.86 -7.28 -16.91
CA LEU A 307 -21.56 -7.44 -18.18
C LEU A 307 -21.23 -6.30 -19.15
N MET A 308 -21.29 -5.05 -18.69
CA MET A 308 -20.97 -3.88 -19.51
C MET A 308 -19.50 -3.79 -19.93
N ALA A 309 -18.57 -4.30 -19.11
CA ALA A 309 -17.15 -4.37 -19.46
C ALA A 309 -16.86 -5.30 -20.65
N SER A 310 -17.74 -6.27 -20.93
CA SER A 310 -17.62 -7.17 -22.08
C SER A 310 -18.11 -6.57 -23.41
N VAL A 311 -18.76 -5.40 -23.36
CA VAL A 311 -19.37 -4.78 -24.56
C VAL A 311 -18.32 -4.07 -25.41
N ASP A 312 -18.24 -4.46 -26.69
CA ASP A 312 -17.44 -3.72 -27.67
C ASP A 312 -18.15 -2.46 -28.16
N TRP A 313 -17.66 -1.30 -27.72
CA TRP A 313 -18.16 0.01 -28.11
C TRP A 313 -17.51 0.58 -29.38
N SER A 314 -16.99 -0.27 -30.29
CA SER A 314 -16.38 0.13 -31.55
C SER A 314 -17.37 0.53 -32.67
N ALA A 315 -18.68 0.38 -32.42
CA ALA A 315 -19.72 0.73 -33.38
C ALA A 315 -19.74 2.23 -33.73
N ARG A 316 -20.38 2.58 -34.85
CA ARG A 316 -20.48 3.97 -35.30
C ARG A 316 -21.28 4.81 -34.29
N PRO A 317 -20.98 6.12 -34.12
CA PRO A 317 -21.64 6.96 -33.13
C PRO A 317 -23.18 6.95 -33.20
N ASP A 318 -23.76 6.88 -34.39
CA ASP A 318 -25.21 6.82 -34.63
C ASP A 318 -25.85 5.48 -34.26
N GLN A 319 -25.04 4.44 -34.03
CA GLN A 319 -25.48 3.08 -33.68
C GLN A 319 -25.28 2.74 -32.20
N ILE A 320 -24.53 3.56 -31.46
CA ILE A 320 -24.14 3.27 -30.07
C ILE A 320 -25.36 3.14 -29.14
N GLU A 321 -26.38 4.00 -29.28
CA GLU A 321 -27.59 3.92 -28.46
C GLU A 321 -28.36 2.60 -28.72
N GLY A 322 -28.52 2.22 -29.99
CA GLY A 322 -29.18 0.96 -30.36
C GLY A 322 -28.42 -0.28 -29.90
N LEU A 323 -27.08 -0.23 -29.98
CA LEU A 323 -26.20 -1.26 -29.43
C LEU A 323 -26.42 -1.41 -27.92
N ALA A 324 -26.42 -0.31 -27.16
CA ALA A 324 -26.63 -0.33 -25.72
C ALA A 324 -27.93 -1.04 -25.34
N LEU A 325 -29.04 -0.72 -26.03
CA LEU A 325 -30.34 -1.35 -25.76
C LEU A 325 -30.34 -2.85 -26.07
N ARG A 326 -29.65 -3.26 -27.14
CA ARG A 326 -29.53 -4.67 -27.50
C ARG A 326 -28.72 -5.45 -26.47
N GLU A 327 -27.59 -4.92 -26.03
CA GLU A 327 -26.75 -5.59 -25.03
C GLU A 327 -27.46 -5.64 -23.67
N VAL A 328 -28.12 -4.56 -23.23
CA VAL A 328 -28.98 -4.60 -22.02
C VAL A 328 -30.07 -5.67 -22.16
N GLY A 329 -30.73 -5.77 -23.31
CA GLY A 329 -31.75 -6.79 -23.56
C GLY A 329 -31.18 -8.22 -23.52
N LYS A 330 -29.94 -8.42 -23.98
CA LYS A 330 -29.19 -9.68 -23.89
C LYS A 330 -28.83 -10.02 -22.44
N PHE A 331 -28.50 -9.02 -21.63
CA PHE A 331 -28.08 -9.17 -20.24
C PHE A 331 -29.22 -9.27 -19.23
N ALA A 332 -30.43 -8.82 -19.60
CA ALA A 332 -31.58 -8.82 -18.70
C ALA A 332 -31.88 -10.19 -18.05
N PRO A 333 -31.83 -11.34 -18.76
CA PRO A 333 -32.01 -12.65 -18.14
C PRO A 333 -30.96 -13.01 -17.07
N ILE A 334 -29.78 -12.38 -17.11
CA ILE A 334 -28.73 -12.55 -16.09
C ILE A 334 -28.99 -11.63 -14.89
N LEU A 335 -29.58 -10.45 -15.12
CA LEU A 335 -29.85 -9.44 -14.09
C LEU A 335 -31.11 -9.75 -13.27
N GLU A 336 -32.17 -10.21 -13.92
CA GLU A 336 -33.49 -10.45 -13.32
C GLU A 336 -33.43 -11.29 -12.03
N PRO A 337 -32.69 -12.42 -11.96
CA PRO A 337 -32.67 -13.25 -10.74
C PRO A 337 -32.01 -12.59 -9.52
N PHE A 338 -31.34 -11.44 -9.71
CA PHE A 338 -30.67 -10.67 -8.65
C PHE A 338 -31.37 -9.34 -8.37
N CYS A 339 -32.53 -9.10 -9.01
CA CYS A 339 -33.42 -7.97 -8.80
C CYS A 339 -34.69 -8.43 -8.06
N ASP A 340 -34.52 -9.19 -6.98
CA ASP A 340 -35.59 -9.84 -6.23
C ASP A 340 -36.22 -8.96 -5.13
N GLY A 341 -35.95 -7.65 -5.15
CA GLY A 341 -36.63 -6.74 -4.24
C GLY A 341 -36.37 -5.24 -4.50
N PRO A 342 -37.13 -4.35 -3.83
CA PRO A 342 -37.14 -2.92 -4.15
C PRO A 342 -35.76 -2.24 -4.04
N LYS A 343 -34.89 -2.73 -3.14
CA LYS A 343 -33.55 -2.17 -2.94
C LYS A 343 -32.59 -2.55 -4.07
N THR A 344 -32.65 -3.78 -4.57
CA THR A 344 -31.77 -4.27 -5.65
C THR A 344 -32.19 -3.66 -6.99
N GLU A 345 -33.50 -3.53 -7.24
CA GLU A 345 -34.04 -2.82 -8.41
C GLU A 345 -33.61 -1.35 -8.45
N VAL A 346 -33.79 -0.60 -7.36
CA VAL A 346 -33.34 0.81 -7.28
C VAL A 346 -31.81 0.91 -7.37
N ALA A 347 -31.08 -0.08 -6.86
CA ALA A 347 -29.63 -0.14 -7.02
C ALA A 347 -29.22 -0.38 -8.48
N LEU A 348 -29.95 -1.22 -9.22
CA LEU A 348 -29.77 -1.40 -10.66
C LEU A 348 -30.01 -0.09 -11.42
N ILE A 349 -31.12 0.61 -11.15
CA ILE A 349 -31.40 1.91 -11.78
C ILE A 349 -30.27 2.92 -11.51
N ASN A 350 -29.78 2.95 -10.26
CA ASN A 350 -28.70 3.85 -9.87
C ASN A 350 -27.37 3.53 -10.56
N VAL A 351 -27.01 2.25 -10.75
CA VAL A 351 -25.77 1.89 -11.45
C VAL A 351 -25.87 2.22 -12.94
N VAL A 352 -27.03 2.01 -13.56
CA VAL A 352 -27.31 2.41 -14.94
C VAL A 352 -27.19 3.93 -15.08
N GLN A 353 -27.77 4.70 -14.14
CA GLN A 353 -27.72 6.17 -14.15
C GLN A 353 -26.27 6.67 -14.13
N VAL A 354 -25.46 6.15 -13.21
CA VAL A 354 -24.04 6.54 -13.11
C VAL A 354 -23.29 6.13 -14.37
N TYR A 355 -23.52 4.93 -14.90
CA TYR A 355 -22.88 4.45 -16.11
C TYR A 355 -23.20 5.33 -17.33
N CYS A 356 -24.48 5.67 -17.54
CA CYS A 356 -24.92 6.57 -18.61
C CYS A 356 -24.42 8.02 -18.43
N TYR A 357 -24.14 8.45 -17.20
CA TYR A 357 -23.55 9.76 -16.93
C TYR A 357 -22.05 9.80 -17.28
N GLU A 358 -21.33 8.74 -16.94
CA GLU A 358 -19.90 8.61 -17.20
C GLU A 358 -19.61 8.37 -18.69
N ASP A 359 -20.45 7.62 -19.39
CA ASP A 359 -20.37 7.44 -20.84
C ASP A 359 -21.38 8.33 -21.59
N THR A 360 -20.91 9.51 -21.99
CA THR A 360 -21.72 10.50 -22.71
C THR A 360 -22.30 9.99 -24.05
N ARG A 361 -21.79 8.88 -24.61
CA ARG A 361 -22.29 8.31 -25.87
C ARG A 361 -23.66 7.65 -25.72
N ILE A 362 -23.99 7.19 -24.51
CA ILE A 362 -25.24 6.47 -24.20
C ILE A 362 -26.14 7.23 -23.21
N ILE A 363 -25.81 8.48 -22.87
CA ILE A 363 -26.56 9.27 -21.89
C ILE A 363 -28.05 9.40 -22.25
N LYS A 364 -28.37 9.50 -23.54
CA LYS A 364 -29.75 9.60 -24.05
C LYS A 364 -30.47 8.25 -24.09
N ALA A 365 -29.75 7.14 -24.03
CA ALA A 365 -30.35 5.81 -24.02
C ALA A 365 -31.01 5.48 -22.67
N PHE A 366 -30.68 6.20 -21.59
CA PHE A 366 -31.12 5.90 -20.24
C PHE A 366 -32.64 5.63 -20.10
N PRO A 367 -33.57 6.47 -20.61
CA PRO A 367 -35.00 6.18 -20.50
C PRO A 367 -35.43 4.90 -21.23
N GLN A 368 -34.78 4.59 -22.35
CA GLN A 368 -35.06 3.37 -23.11
C GLN A 368 -34.46 2.14 -22.43
N ILE A 369 -33.30 2.28 -21.78
CA ILE A 369 -32.73 1.22 -20.94
C ILE A 369 -33.69 0.87 -19.80
N LEU A 370 -34.28 1.87 -19.12
CA LEU A 370 -35.30 1.60 -18.09
C LEU A 370 -36.49 0.83 -18.65
N LYS A 371 -36.99 1.21 -19.83
CA LYS A 371 -38.08 0.47 -20.49
C LYS A 371 -37.69 -0.97 -20.82
N VAL A 372 -36.47 -1.21 -21.29
CA VAL A 372 -35.99 -2.57 -21.57
C VAL A 372 -35.94 -3.39 -20.28
N LEU A 373 -35.39 -2.83 -19.20
CA LEU A 373 -35.30 -3.51 -17.90
C LEU A 373 -36.69 -3.77 -17.29
N TYR A 374 -37.61 -2.80 -17.40
CA TYR A 374 -39.00 -2.95 -16.96
C TYR A 374 -39.72 -4.06 -17.72
N ASN A 375 -39.63 -4.06 -19.06
CA ASN A 375 -40.24 -5.08 -19.92
C ASN A 375 -39.62 -6.48 -19.78
N LYS A 376 -38.52 -6.59 -19.03
CA LYS A 376 -37.78 -7.83 -18.77
C LYS A 376 -37.81 -8.20 -17.29
N ASP A 377 -38.74 -7.62 -16.54
CA ASP A 377 -38.98 -7.92 -15.13
C ASP A 377 -37.75 -7.70 -14.23
N CYS A 378 -36.79 -6.87 -14.67
CA CYS A 378 -35.60 -6.53 -13.88
C CYS A 378 -35.84 -5.37 -12.90
N ILE A 379 -36.84 -4.52 -13.17
CA ILE A 379 -37.22 -3.39 -12.32
C ILE A 379 -38.74 -3.18 -12.38
N SER A 380 -39.34 -2.83 -11.25
CA SER A 380 -40.76 -2.49 -11.14
C SER A 380 -41.07 -1.02 -11.46
N ASP A 381 -42.35 -0.74 -11.69
CA ASP A 381 -42.94 0.60 -11.67
C ASP A 381 -42.56 1.36 -10.38
N GLN A 382 -42.72 0.72 -9.22
CA GLN A 382 -42.41 1.28 -7.91
C GLN A 382 -40.95 1.67 -7.77
N ALA A 383 -40.02 0.85 -8.26
CA ALA A 383 -38.60 1.17 -8.25
C ALA A 383 -38.27 2.40 -9.11
N ILE A 384 -38.89 2.51 -10.29
CA ILE A 384 -38.71 3.65 -11.20
C ILE A 384 -39.28 4.93 -10.58
N ILE A 385 -40.50 4.88 -10.04
CA ILE A 385 -41.17 6.02 -9.38
C ILE A 385 -40.35 6.46 -8.16
N TYR A 386 -39.94 5.52 -7.30
CA TYR A 386 -39.12 5.83 -6.12
C TYR A 386 -37.78 6.46 -6.51
N TRP A 387 -37.08 5.90 -7.51
CA TRP A 387 -35.82 6.46 -8.01
C TRP A 387 -36.00 7.90 -8.48
N HIS A 388 -37.06 8.18 -9.24
CA HIS A 388 -37.33 9.52 -9.78
C HIS A 388 -37.55 10.54 -8.66
N GLN A 389 -38.37 10.19 -7.67
CA GLN A 389 -38.70 11.10 -6.58
C GLN A 389 -37.54 11.30 -5.59
N LYS A 390 -36.93 10.21 -5.11
CA LYS A 390 -36.02 10.23 -3.94
C LYS A 390 -34.75 9.41 -4.13
N GLY A 391 -34.80 8.31 -4.88
CA GLY A 391 -33.73 7.32 -4.94
C GLY A 391 -32.55 7.66 -5.87
N SER A 392 -32.66 8.68 -6.73
CA SER A 392 -31.66 9.02 -7.75
C SER A 392 -30.36 9.59 -7.20
N LYS A 393 -29.24 9.19 -7.81
CA LYS A 393 -27.90 9.69 -7.49
C LYS A 393 -27.68 11.12 -8.00
N PRO A 394 -26.74 11.90 -7.43
CA PRO A 394 -26.43 13.25 -7.90
C PRO A 394 -25.94 13.32 -9.36
N GLN A 395 -25.31 12.27 -9.87
CA GLN A 395 -24.70 12.17 -11.21
C GLN A 395 -25.74 12.36 -12.32
N GLY A 396 -25.74 13.53 -12.96
CA GLY A 396 -26.67 13.83 -14.05
C GLY A 396 -28.15 13.92 -13.62
N ARG A 397 -28.45 14.01 -12.32
CA ARG A 397 -29.81 13.89 -11.75
C ARG A 397 -30.84 14.71 -12.52
N GLN A 398 -30.63 16.01 -12.65
CA GLN A 398 -31.59 16.92 -13.30
C GLN A 398 -31.87 16.52 -14.76
N HIS A 399 -30.86 16.04 -15.48
CA HIS A 399 -31.02 15.58 -16.85
C HIS A 399 -31.87 14.32 -16.93
N PHE A 400 -31.56 13.31 -16.13
CA PHE A 400 -32.25 12.02 -16.16
C PHE A 400 -33.69 12.12 -15.64
N LEU A 401 -33.95 12.91 -14.59
CA LEU A 401 -35.32 13.13 -14.10
C LEU A 401 -36.20 13.78 -15.18
N LYS A 402 -35.64 14.73 -15.93
CA LYS A 402 -36.35 15.36 -17.06
C LYS A 402 -36.57 14.38 -18.21
N SER A 403 -35.59 13.56 -18.57
CA SER A 403 -35.72 12.63 -19.70
C SER A 403 -36.62 11.42 -19.40
N THR A 404 -36.92 11.15 -18.13
CA THR A 404 -37.79 10.05 -17.68
C THR A 404 -39.17 10.51 -17.20
N GLU A 405 -39.45 11.82 -17.16
CA GLU A 405 -40.71 12.39 -16.67
C GLU A 405 -41.95 11.77 -17.35
N ALA A 406 -41.93 11.64 -18.68
CA ALA A 406 -43.04 11.03 -19.42
C ALA A 406 -43.23 9.53 -19.11
N LEU A 407 -42.15 8.80 -18.83
CA LEU A 407 -42.23 7.39 -18.43
C LEU A 407 -42.83 7.27 -17.03
N VAL A 408 -42.40 8.11 -16.09
CA VAL A 408 -42.89 8.07 -14.71
C VAL A 408 -44.36 8.47 -14.64
N LYS A 409 -44.78 9.52 -15.36
CA LYS A 409 -46.20 9.91 -15.41
C LYS A 409 -47.09 8.78 -15.92
N PHE A 410 -46.64 8.09 -16.96
CA PHE A 410 -47.35 6.93 -17.51
C PHE A 410 -47.47 5.80 -16.47
N LEU A 411 -46.41 5.49 -15.72
CA LEU A 411 -46.44 4.45 -14.69
C LEU A 411 -47.36 4.80 -13.52
N GLN A 412 -47.36 6.07 -13.09
CA GLN A 412 -48.25 6.56 -12.02
C GLN A 412 -49.73 6.49 -12.43
N GLU A 413 -50.05 6.85 -13.69
CA GLU A 413 -51.41 6.76 -14.22
C GLU A 413 -51.91 5.29 -14.27
N GLN A 414 -51.03 4.34 -14.58
CA GLN A 414 -51.38 2.90 -14.57
C GLN A 414 -51.61 2.35 -13.16
N GLU A 415 -50.86 2.83 -12.17
CA GLU A 415 -51.02 2.46 -10.77
C GLU A 415 -52.37 2.96 -10.23
N ASP A 416 -52.69 4.24 -10.45
CA ASP A 416 -53.96 4.85 -10.01
C ASP A 416 -55.19 4.15 -10.61
N GLU A 417 -55.15 3.78 -11.90
CA GLU A 417 -56.24 3.03 -12.55
C GLU A 417 -56.40 1.60 -11.99
N SER A 418 -55.30 0.95 -11.61
CA SER A 418 -55.34 -0.40 -11.04
C SER A 418 -55.82 -0.46 -9.59
N GLU A 419 -55.61 0.60 -8.80
CA GLU A 419 -56.16 0.72 -7.43
C GLU A 419 -57.65 1.10 -7.41
N GLU A 420 -58.18 1.73 -8.46
CA GLU A 420 -59.61 2.05 -8.59
C GLU A 420 -60.47 0.85 -9.03
N ASP A 421 -59.85 -0.17 -9.64
CA ASP A 421 -60.51 -1.38 -10.16
C ASP A 421 -60.45 -2.60 -9.19
N GLU A 422 -59.77 -2.48 -8.04
CA GLU A 422 -59.83 -3.41 -6.89
C GLU A 422 -60.81 -2.95 -5.79
#